data_AF-A0A2E9BDG7-F1
#
_entry.id   AF-A0A2E9BDG7-F1
#
_cell.length_a   1.000
_cell.length_b   1.000
_cell.length_c   1.000
_cell.angle_alpha   90.00
_cell.angle_beta   90.00
_cell.angle_gamma   90.00
#
_symmetry.space_group_name_H-M   'P 1'
#
loop_
_entity.id
_entity.type
_entity.pdbx_description
1 polymer ?
#
loop_
_entity_poly.entity_id
_entity_poly.type
_entity_poly.pdbx_seq_one_letter_code
_entity_poly.pdbx_strand_id
1 'polypeptide(L)' 'MNLEIEDTISLKVWMQNAPELFDQDKKWIISETRANNSEFIVGEGNGESFEVDGSTIWYNVSRS' A
#
# COMPACT_ATOMS: atom_id res chain seq x y z
N MET A 1 -27.20 -9.13 -10.18
CA MET A 1 -26.00 -9.31 -9.34
C MET A 1 -25.05 -8.18 -9.72
N ASN A 2 -25.14 -7.04 -9.03
CA ASN A 2 -24.24 -5.92 -9.28
C ASN A 2 -22.97 -6.17 -8.45
N LEU A 3 -21.99 -6.84 -9.06
CA LEU A 3 -20.65 -7.03 -8.50
C LEU A 3 -19.71 -5.88 -8.91
N GLU A 4 -20.26 -4.68 -9.07
CA GLU A 4 -19.54 -3.48 -9.51
C GLU A 4 -19.46 -2.50 -8.35
N ILE A 5 -18.82 -2.94 -7.28
CA ILE A 5 -18.12 -2.01 -6.40
C ILE A 5 -16.67 -2.23 -6.80
N GLU A 6 -16.27 -1.61 -7.90
CA GLU A 6 -14.86 -1.33 -8.17
C GLU A 6 -14.44 -0.43 -7.00
N ASP A 7 -13.99 -1.04 -5.90
CA ASP A 7 -13.70 -0.33 -4.65
C ASP A 7 -12.62 0.72 -4.96
N THR A 8 -13.00 2.00 -4.90
CA THR A 8 -12.18 3.19 -5.22
C THR A 8 -11.11 3.43 -4.15
N ILE A 9 -10.45 2.37 -3.67
CA ILE A 9 -9.41 2.46 -2.66
C ILE A 9 -8.12 2.92 -3.34
N SER A 10 -7.60 4.05 -2.84
CA SER A 10 -6.25 4.52 -3.11
C SER A 10 -5.35 4.13 -1.94
N LEU A 11 -4.35 3.32 -2.23
CA LEU A 11 -3.31 2.90 -1.30
C LEU A 11 -2.01 3.64 -1.62
N LYS A 12 -1.43 4.31 -0.63
CA LYS A 12 -0.07 4.82 -0.71
C LYS A 12 0.77 4.17 0.36
N VAL A 13 1.93 3.65 -0.01
CA VAL A 13 2.88 3.01 0.90
C VAL A 13 4.21 3.71 0.75
N TRP A 14 4.78 4.18 1.86
CA TRP A 14 6.13 4.69 1.92
C TRP A 14 7.00 3.75 2.73
N MET A 15 8.22 3.54 2.27
CA MET A 15 9.15 2.61 2.89
C MET A 15 10.49 3.29 3.07
N GLN A 16 10.96 3.37 4.32
CA GLN A 16 12.28 3.90 4.64
C GLN A 16 13.13 2.79 5.23
N ASN A 17 14.31 2.58 4.65
CA ASN A 17 15.24 1.50 4.99
C ASN A 17 14.67 0.07 4.84
N ALA A 18 13.49 -0.10 4.23
CA ALA A 18 12.92 -1.41 3.97
C ALA A 18 13.55 -2.06 2.73
N PRO A 19 13.60 -3.40 2.66
CA PRO A 19 13.94 -4.11 1.43
C PRO A 19 12.97 -3.73 0.31
N GLU A 20 13.46 -3.81 -0.93
CA GLU A 20 12.64 -3.54 -2.11
C GLU A 20 11.45 -4.50 -2.17
N LEU A 21 10.22 -3.97 -2.23
CA LEU A 21 9.04 -4.80 -2.48
C LEU A 21 9.13 -5.37 -3.89
N PHE A 22 9.11 -6.69 -4.00
CA PHE A 22 9.04 -7.34 -5.30
C PHE A 22 7.68 -7.09 -5.94
N ASP A 23 7.64 -7.21 -7.26
CA ASP A 23 6.42 -7.00 -8.05
C ASP A 23 5.27 -7.93 -7.62
N GLN A 24 5.63 -9.13 -7.15
CA GLN A 24 4.68 -10.10 -6.61
C GLN A 24 4.04 -9.63 -5.30
N ASP A 25 4.82 -9.06 -4.38
CA ASP A 25 4.32 -8.53 -3.12
C ASP A 25 3.39 -7.34 -3.38
N LYS A 26 3.78 -6.44 -4.29
CA LYS A 26 2.93 -5.31 -4.70
C LYS A 26 1.59 -5.79 -5.23
N LYS A 27 1.60 -6.76 -6.15
CA LYS A 27 0.35 -7.34 -6.71
C LYS A 27 -0.50 -8.01 -5.66
N TRP A 28 0.11 -8.73 -4.73
CA TRP A 28 -0.61 -9.35 -3.62
C TRP A 28 -1.26 -8.29 -2.71
N ILE A 29 -0.52 -7.25 -2.32
CA ILE A 29 -1.02 -6.13 -1.51
C ILE A 29 -2.19 -5.43 -2.22
N ILE A 30 -2.07 -5.15 -3.52
CA ILE A 30 -3.12 -4.53 -4.34
C ILE A 30 -4.36 -5.42 -4.40
N SER A 31 -4.18 -6.71 -4.67
CA SER A 31 -5.28 -7.68 -4.77
C SER A 31 -6.00 -7.87 -3.44
N GLU A 32 -5.26 -7.95 -2.33
CA GLU A 32 -5.80 -8.15 -0.99
C GLU A 32 -6.56 -6.91 -0.51
N THR A 33 -5.99 -5.73 -0.73
CA THR A 33 -6.61 -4.44 -0.37
C THR A 33 -7.72 -4.05 -1.33
N ARG A 34 -7.83 -4.74 -2.48
CA ARG A 34 -8.69 -4.35 -3.62
C ARG A 34 -8.47 -2.90 -4.03
N ALA A 35 -7.22 -2.43 -3.94
CA ALA A 35 -6.87 -1.06 -4.28
C ALA A 35 -6.90 -0.89 -5.81
N ASN A 36 -7.62 0.12 -6.29
CA ASN A 36 -7.60 0.46 -7.71
C ASN A 36 -6.36 1.28 -8.06
N ASN A 37 -5.89 2.09 -7.11
CA ASN A 37 -4.67 2.87 -7.23
C ASN A 37 -3.71 2.51 -6.09
N SER A 38 -2.46 2.18 -6.44
CA SER A 38 -1.41 1.87 -5.48
C SER A 38 -0.12 2.60 -5.82
N GLU A 39 0.43 3.34 -4.87
CA GLU A 39 1.68 4.07 -5.02
C GLU A 39 2.68 3.62 -3.96
N PHE A 40 3.83 3.10 -4.39
CA PHE A 40 4.90 2.65 -3.50
C PHE A 40 6.09 3.62 -3.64
N ILE A 41 6.40 4.33 -2.56
CA ILE A 41 7.41 5.40 -2.53
C ILE A 41 8.53 4.99 -1.57
N VAL A 42 9.79 5.20 -1.99
CA VAL A 42 10.94 5.03 -1.09
C VAL A 42 11.19 6.34 -0.37
N GLY A 43 11.10 6.35 0.95
CA GLY A 43 11.28 7.53 1.79
C GLY A 43 10.38 7.53 3.03
N GLU A 44 10.48 8.62 3.79
CA GLU A 44 9.59 8.88 4.92
C GLU A 44 8.17 9.19 4.42
N GLY A 45 7.18 8.54 5.01
CA GLY A 45 5.78 8.75 4.66
C GLY A 45 5.05 9.66 5.64
N ASN A 46 3.81 10.00 5.27
CA ASN A 46 2.91 10.77 6.13
C ASN A 46 1.57 10.02 6.21
N GLY A 47 1.44 9.14 7.20
CA GLY A 47 0.32 8.22 7.33
C GLY A 47 0.46 7.32 8.55
N GLU A 48 -0.32 6.25 8.60
CA GLU A 48 -0.18 5.20 9.60
C GLU A 48 1.15 4.49 9.39
N SER A 49 1.88 4.20 10.46
CA SER A 49 3.21 3.60 10.35
C SER A 49 3.38 2.40 11.26
N PHE A 50 4.12 1.41 10.78
CA PHE A 50 4.49 0.23 11.55
C PHE A 50 5.95 -0.15 11.30
N GLU A 51 6.58 -0.76 12.30
CA GLU A 51 7.96 -1.21 12.22
C GLU A 51 8.01 -2.71 11.90
N VAL A 52 8.82 -3.08 10.91
CA VAL A 52 9.07 -4.47 10.50
C VAL A 52 10.58 -4.65 10.37
N ASP A 53 11.16 -5.51 11.20
CA ASP A 53 12.59 -5.85 11.14
C ASP A 53 13.51 -4.60 11.18
N GLY A 54 13.17 -3.61 12.01
CA GLY A 54 13.90 -2.34 12.11
C GLY A 54 13.69 -1.37 10.94
N SER A 55 12.81 -1.71 9.99
CA SER A 55 12.38 -0.84 8.90
C SER A 55 11.03 -0.21 9.24
N THR A 56 10.87 1.07 8.97
CA THR A 56 9.59 1.75 9.16
C THR A 56 8.83 1.81 7.84
N ILE A 57 7.60 1.32 7.88
CA ILE A 57 6.67 1.32 6.76
C ILE A 57 5.53 2.24 7.10
N TRP A 58 5.28 3.24 6.26
CA TRP A 58 4.08 4.08 6.35
C TRP A 58 3.09 3.68 5.27
N TYR A 59 1.81 3.79 5.57
CA TYR A 59 0.75 3.59 4.62
C TYR A 59 -0.38 4.59 4.84
N ASN A 60 -1.12 4.86 3.77
CA ASN A 60 -2.34 5.62 3.81
C ASN A 60 -3.35 4.94 2.90
N VAL A 61 -4.53 4.67 3.45
CA VAL A 61 -5.66 4.09 2.73
C VAL A 61 -6.77 5.12 2.73
N SER A 62 -7.20 5.51 1.55
CA SER A 62 -8.32 6.44 1.38
C SER A 62 -9.35 5.81 0.43
N ARG A 63 -10.62 5.80 0.85
CA ARG A 63 -11.76 5.46 -0.02
C ARG A 63 -12.32 6.73 -0.64
N SER A 64 -12.49 6.74 -1.96
CA SER A 64 -13.18 7.81 -2.71
C SER A 64 -14.57 7.41 -3.15
#